data_AF-A0A9Q3URR2-F1
#
_entry.id   AF-A0A9Q3URR2-F1
#
_cell.length_a   1.000
_cell.length_b   1.000
_cell.length_c   1.000
_cell.angle_alpha   90.00
_cell.angle_beta   90.00
_cell.angle_gamma   90.00
#
_symmetry.space_group_name_H-M   'P 1'
#
loop_
_entity.id
_entity.type
_entity.pdbx_description
1 polymer ?
#
loop_
_entity_poly.entity_id
_entity_poly.type
_entity_poly.pdbx_seq_one_letter_code
_entity_poly.pdbx_strand_id
1 'polypeptide(L)'
;MPKNKAILYYFALTLYGFSANAAAQSCGGAPSGDVDGIWECIEYQDGTSNPYNAGPVGVWFGPAGTNSYTDTFNLETDLTLNYSFLTAQCPVTFETHFKRNSNNSLSIRVVNAYVYGTGMCNSISLSNFPWYASDTTSFSSTSSVDGAGNPGDIHPQGTGFTNFNLGNLEVGLFGSVVCTGYIEDVKFYNGNPASTPSSFLIDNNIVGTACGVSSTLKTIAHQDINVW
;
A
#
# COMPACT_ATOMS: atom_id res chain seq x y z
N MET A 1 -42.01 30.63 -1.89
CA MET A 1 -41.17 29.95 -2.90
C MET A 1 -39.92 30.79 -3.10
N PRO A 2 -38.77 30.32 -2.59
CA PRO A 2 -37.76 29.60 -3.39
C PRO A 2 -37.41 28.25 -2.73
N LYS A 3 -37.52 27.12 -3.44
CA LYS A 3 -36.54 26.43 -4.31
C LYS A 3 -35.29 25.87 -3.58
N ASN A 4 -35.46 24.62 -3.12
CA ASN A 4 -34.54 23.47 -3.14
C ASN A 4 -33.03 23.75 -3.20
N LYS A 5 -32.27 23.19 -2.25
CA LYS A 5 -31.15 22.24 -2.49
C LYS A 5 -30.92 21.36 -1.25
N ALA A 6 -31.58 20.21 -1.18
CA ALA A 6 -31.10 19.10 -0.37
C ALA A 6 -30.07 18.35 -1.23
N ILE A 7 -28.78 18.54 -0.95
CA ILE A 7 -27.71 17.74 -1.53
C ILE A 7 -27.63 16.47 -0.69
N LEU A 8 -28.27 15.42 -1.21
CA LEU A 8 -28.22 14.07 -0.68
C LEU A 8 -26.87 13.48 -1.07
N TYR A 9 -25.93 13.43 -0.13
CA TYR A 9 -24.68 12.68 -0.30
C TYR A 9 -25.01 11.19 -0.24
N TYR A 10 -24.94 10.52 -1.39
CA TYR A 10 -24.97 9.06 -1.47
C TYR A 10 -23.63 8.52 -0.97
N PHE A 11 -23.61 7.99 0.25
CA PHE A 11 -22.58 7.07 0.70
C PHE A 11 -22.77 5.72 -0.02
N ALA A 12 -21.93 5.43 -1.01
CA ALA A 12 -21.81 4.09 -1.57
C ALA A 12 -20.76 3.31 -0.77
N LEU A 13 -21.13 2.87 0.43
CA LEU A 13 -20.35 1.92 1.21
C LEU A 13 -20.74 0.51 0.75
N THR A 14 -20.12 0.01 -0.31
CA THR A 14 -20.21 -1.42 -0.66
C THR A 14 -19.22 -2.20 0.19
N LEU A 15 -19.64 -2.54 1.40
CA LEU A 15 -19.06 -3.61 2.21
C LEU A 15 -19.43 -4.96 1.57
N TYR A 16 -18.58 -5.47 0.69
CA TYR A 16 -18.60 -6.89 0.34
C TYR A 16 -17.78 -7.65 1.39
N GLY A 17 -18.48 -8.15 2.41
CA GLY A 17 -17.93 -9.13 3.34
C GLY A 17 -17.97 -10.51 2.70
N PHE A 18 -16.80 -11.07 2.38
CA PHE A 18 -16.65 -12.48 2.05
C PHE A 18 -15.56 -13.09 2.92
N SER A 19 -15.94 -14.09 3.71
CA SER A 19 -15.03 -14.90 4.51
C SER A 19 -14.52 -16.07 3.66
N ALA A 20 -13.34 -15.93 3.05
CA ALA A 20 -12.60 -17.06 2.51
C ALA A 20 -11.48 -17.41 3.49
N ASN A 21 -11.60 -18.53 4.21
CA ASN A 21 -10.52 -19.06 5.05
C ASN A 21 -9.32 -19.45 4.15
N ALA A 22 -8.48 -18.49 3.78
CA ALA A 22 -7.16 -18.78 3.25
C ALA A 22 -6.33 -19.30 4.43
N ALA A 23 -6.03 -20.60 4.47
CA ALA A 23 -4.96 -21.04 5.36
C ALA A 23 -3.67 -20.41 4.81
N ALA A 24 -2.99 -19.57 5.60
CA ALA A 24 -1.63 -19.12 5.27
C ALA A 24 -0.80 -20.38 5.01
N GLN A 25 -0.32 -20.54 3.77
CA GLN A 25 0.55 -21.66 3.46
C GLN A 25 1.91 -21.31 4.04
N SER A 26 2.19 -21.87 5.23
CA SER A 26 3.47 -21.76 5.93
C SER A 26 4.60 -21.69 4.91
N CYS A 27 5.29 -20.56 4.83
CA CYS A 27 6.49 -20.38 4.01
C CYS A 27 7.33 -21.66 4.08
N GLY A 28 7.28 -22.46 3.01
CA GLY A 28 7.75 -23.84 3.04
C GLY A 28 9.25 -23.88 3.30
N GLY A 29 9.64 -24.06 4.57
CA GLY A 29 11.03 -24.03 5.01
C GLY A 29 11.48 -22.77 5.76
N ALA A 30 10.60 -21.81 6.06
CA ALA A 30 10.90 -20.83 7.11
C ALA A 30 11.12 -21.57 8.44
N PRO A 31 12.13 -21.20 9.24
CA PRO A 31 12.29 -21.78 10.56
C PRO A 31 10.97 -21.69 11.33
N SER A 32 10.63 -22.70 12.11
CA SER A 32 9.41 -22.68 12.96
C SER A 32 9.46 -21.65 14.10
N GLY A 33 10.42 -20.73 14.05
CA GLY A 33 10.61 -19.63 14.98
C GLY A 33 10.89 -18.37 14.18
N ASP A 34 9.98 -17.43 14.33
CA ASP A 34 10.11 -16.02 14.00
C ASP A 34 11.36 -15.44 14.65
N VAL A 35 12.19 -14.74 13.89
CA VAL A 35 13.37 -14.04 14.40
C VAL A 35 13.16 -12.54 14.21
N ASP A 36 12.85 -11.85 15.32
CA ASP A 36 12.72 -10.39 15.40
C ASP A 36 13.72 -9.66 14.48
N GLY A 37 13.19 -8.86 13.54
CA GLY A 37 13.98 -7.92 12.74
C GLY A 37 14.40 -8.40 11.35
N ILE A 38 13.87 -9.52 10.84
CA ILE A 38 14.09 -9.97 9.45
C ILE A 38 12.80 -10.37 8.75
N TRP A 39 12.67 -10.04 7.46
CA TRP A 39 11.60 -10.60 6.61
C TRP A 39 12.01 -11.98 6.10
N GLU A 40 11.47 -12.99 6.75
CA GLU A 40 11.68 -14.41 6.46
C GLU A 40 10.96 -14.83 5.19
N CYS A 41 9.88 -14.14 4.80
CA CYS A 41 9.08 -14.50 3.63
C CYS A 41 8.13 -13.37 3.17
N ILE A 42 7.76 -13.41 1.89
CA ILE A 42 6.58 -12.70 1.38
C ILE A 42 5.67 -13.76 0.79
N GLU A 43 4.39 -13.70 1.13
CA GLU A 43 3.32 -14.53 0.60
C GLU A 43 2.43 -13.68 -0.29
N TYR A 44 1.97 -14.20 -1.43
CA TYR A 44 1.06 -13.45 -2.31
C TYR A 44 -0.06 -14.31 -2.89
N GLN A 45 -1.19 -13.70 -3.19
CA GLN A 45 -2.27 -14.29 -4.00
C GLN A 45 -2.24 -13.71 -5.42
N ASP A 46 -2.54 -14.56 -6.41
CA ASP A 46 -2.39 -14.24 -7.84
C ASP A 46 -3.68 -13.81 -8.55
N GLY A 47 -4.77 -13.64 -7.80
CA GLY A 47 -6.10 -13.33 -8.31
C GLY A 47 -6.93 -14.57 -8.70
N THR A 48 -6.34 -15.76 -8.70
CA THR A 48 -6.96 -17.00 -9.20
C THR A 48 -6.92 -18.16 -8.21
N SER A 49 -6.01 -18.12 -7.24
CA SER A 49 -5.76 -19.18 -6.26
C SER A 49 -6.19 -18.78 -4.84
N ASN A 50 -6.72 -19.76 -4.10
CA ASN A 50 -7.05 -19.62 -2.67
C ASN A 50 -5.83 -19.79 -1.72
N PRO A 51 -4.82 -20.65 -1.98
CA PRO A 51 -3.62 -20.62 -1.18
C PRO A 51 -2.71 -19.44 -1.56
N TYR A 52 -2.01 -18.90 -0.58
CA TYR A 52 -0.90 -17.97 -0.83
C TYR A 52 0.28 -18.71 -1.46
N ASN A 53 0.97 -18.05 -2.38
CA ASN A 53 2.21 -18.50 -3.00
C ASN A 53 3.41 -17.85 -2.29
N ALA A 54 4.53 -18.55 -2.21
CA ALA A 54 5.79 -17.94 -1.75
C ALA A 54 6.34 -16.99 -2.81
N GLY A 55 6.58 -15.74 -2.43
CA GLY A 55 7.15 -14.69 -3.26
C GLY A 55 8.59 -15.02 -3.68
N PRO A 56 8.98 -14.71 -4.92
CA PRO A 56 10.34 -14.94 -5.40
C PRO A 56 11.36 -14.02 -4.72
N VAL A 57 12.59 -14.52 -4.53
CA VAL A 57 13.69 -13.77 -3.89
C VAL A 57 14.50 -13.01 -4.93
N GLY A 58 14.84 -11.75 -4.61
CA GLY A 58 15.76 -10.91 -5.38
C GLY A 58 15.17 -10.28 -6.63
N VAL A 59 13.88 -10.49 -6.90
CA VAL A 59 13.19 -9.94 -8.07
C VAL A 59 11.97 -9.14 -7.63
N TRP A 60 11.69 -8.06 -8.36
CA TRP A 60 10.41 -7.37 -8.26
C TRP A 60 9.33 -8.26 -8.86
N PHE A 61 8.17 -8.39 -8.23
CA PHE A 61 7.07 -9.20 -8.73
C PHE A 61 5.71 -8.56 -8.48
N GLY A 62 4.75 -8.96 -9.30
CA GLY A 62 3.32 -8.69 -9.15
C GLY A 62 2.51 -9.96 -8.85
N PRO A 63 1.18 -9.90 -8.99
CA PRO A 63 0.28 -11.03 -8.74
C PRO A 63 0.65 -12.30 -9.49
N ALA A 64 1.23 -12.25 -10.68
CA ALA A 64 1.64 -13.48 -11.38
C ALA A 64 2.93 -14.11 -10.82
N GLY A 65 3.59 -13.47 -9.83
CA GLY A 65 4.86 -13.95 -9.26
C GLY A 65 6.05 -13.81 -10.20
N THR A 66 5.91 -13.02 -11.27
CA THR A 66 6.94 -12.88 -12.31
C THR A 66 7.61 -11.51 -12.27
N ASN A 67 8.87 -11.46 -12.71
CA ASN A 67 9.59 -10.19 -12.87
C ASN A 67 9.14 -9.46 -14.14
N SER A 68 7.93 -8.91 -14.09
CA SER A 68 7.37 -8.06 -15.12
C SER A 68 7.04 -6.70 -14.55
N TYR A 69 7.37 -5.64 -15.29
CA TYR A 69 7.02 -4.27 -14.90
C TYR A 69 5.52 -3.95 -15.07
N THR A 70 4.79 -4.80 -15.80
CA THR A 70 3.35 -4.61 -16.09
C THR A 70 2.46 -5.50 -15.22
N ASP A 71 3.06 -6.35 -14.39
CA ASP A 71 2.36 -7.23 -13.46
C ASP A 71 2.38 -6.57 -12.09
N THR A 72 1.30 -5.89 -11.70
CA THR A 72 1.27 -5.03 -10.51
C THR A 72 0.18 -5.44 -9.55
N PHE A 73 0.46 -5.34 -8.26
CA PHE A 73 -0.56 -5.41 -7.23
C PHE A 73 -1.28 -4.08 -7.18
N ASN A 74 -2.59 -4.11 -7.38
CA ASN A 74 -3.41 -2.93 -7.29
C ASN A 74 -3.89 -2.74 -5.85
N LEU A 75 -3.63 -1.54 -5.33
CA LEU A 75 -4.13 -1.09 -4.03
C LEU A 75 -5.16 0.00 -4.25
N GLU A 76 -6.38 -0.21 -3.75
CA GLU A 76 -7.51 0.70 -3.96
C GLU A 76 -7.94 1.35 -2.65
N THR A 77 -8.39 2.61 -2.73
CA THR A 77 -8.89 3.37 -1.59
C THR A 77 -9.54 4.69 -2.00
N ASP A 78 -10.14 5.38 -1.03
CA ASP A 78 -10.44 6.81 -1.12
C ASP A 78 -9.34 7.61 -0.43
N LEU A 79 -8.52 8.30 -1.24
CA LEU A 79 -7.48 9.19 -0.75
C LEU A 79 -8.07 10.52 -0.31
N THR A 80 -7.85 10.90 0.94
CA THR A 80 -8.10 12.27 1.40
C THR A 80 -6.83 13.08 1.25
N LEU A 81 -6.88 14.08 0.36
CA LEU A 81 -5.85 15.10 0.19
C LEU A 81 -6.30 16.39 0.87
N ASN A 82 -5.47 16.91 1.77
CA ASN A 82 -5.63 18.22 2.40
C ASN A 82 -4.50 19.14 1.92
N TYR A 83 -4.85 20.29 1.36
CA TYR A 83 -3.86 21.30 0.95
C TYR A 83 -4.42 22.70 1.19
N SER A 84 -3.83 23.41 2.15
CA SER A 84 -4.29 24.74 2.58
C SER A 84 -5.78 24.71 2.99
N PHE A 85 -6.66 25.40 2.27
CA PHE A 85 -8.10 25.43 2.51
C PHE A 85 -8.89 24.36 1.72
N LEU A 86 -8.21 23.51 0.94
CA LEU A 86 -8.82 22.49 0.11
C LEU A 86 -8.74 21.13 0.80
N THR A 87 -9.88 20.43 0.84
CA THR A 87 -9.97 19.01 1.18
C THR A 87 -10.68 18.31 0.03
N ALA A 88 -10.05 17.27 -0.51
CA ALA A 88 -10.63 16.43 -1.56
C ALA A 88 -10.50 14.96 -1.14
N GLN A 89 -11.61 14.22 -1.27
CA GLN A 89 -11.63 12.77 -1.13
C GLN A 89 -11.83 12.18 -2.51
N CYS A 90 -10.86 11.42 -2.99
CA CYS A 90 -10.84 10.91 -4.36
C CYS A 90 -10.51 9.43 -4.37
N PRO A 91 -11.26 8.61 -5.12
CA PRO A 91 -10.87 7.22 -5.35
C PRO A 91 -9.51 7.20 -6.06
N VAL A 92 -8.62 6.35 -5.58
CA VAL A 92 -7.31 6.15 -6.18
C VAL A 92 -6.96 4.67 -6.27
N THR A 93 -6.23 4.31 -7.32
CA THR A 93 -5.59 2.99 -7.47
C THR A 93 -4.10 3.20 -7.58
N PHE A 94 -3.33 2.48 -6.76
CA PHE A 94 -1.88 2.43 -6.83
C PHE A 94 -1.45 1.10 -7.43
N GLU A 95 -0.57 1.15 -8.41
CA GLU A 95 0.07 -0.02 -9.00
C GLU A 95 1.40 -0.26 -8.31
N THR A 96 1.57 -1.42 -7.68
CA THR A 96 2.70 -1.70 -6.80
C THR A 96 3.43 -2.99 -7.14
N HIS A 97 4.71 -3.04 -6.79
CA HIS A 97 5.51 -4.26 -6.82
C HIS A 97 6.18 -4.47 -5.47
N PHE A 98 6.45 -5.73 -5.17
CA PHE A 98 7.15 -6.16 -3.97
C PHE A 98 8.39 -6.94 -4.37
N LYS A 99 9.37 -6.98 -3.48
CA LYS A 99 10.59 -7.76 -3.64
C LYS A 99 11.09 -8.15 -2.26
N ARG A 100 11.27 -9.45 -2.03
CA ARG A 100 12.07 -9.93 -0.91
C ARG A 100 13.54 -9.89 -1.31
N ASN A 101 14.35 -9.11 -0.63
CA ASN A 101 15.78 -9.05 -0.90
C ASN A 101 16.52 -10.24 -0.26
N SER A 102 17.68 -10.58 -0.80
CA SER A 102 18.50 -11.69 -0.28
C SER A 102 19.08 -11.44 1.12
N ASN A 103 19.02 -10.20 1.61
CA ASN A 103 19.39 -9.82 2.98
C ASN A 103 18.20 -9.83 3.96
N ASN A 104 17.07 -10.46 3.58
CA ASN A 104 15.83 -10.49 4.37
C ASN A 104 15.23 -9.11 4.66
N SER A 105 15.44 -8.14 3.75
CA SER A 105 14.70 -6.88 3.74
C SER A 105 13.57 -6.93 2.70
N LEU A 106 12.56 -6.09 2.86
CA LEU A 106 11.44 -5.92 1.94
C LEU A 106 11.67 -4.65 1.11
N SER A 107 11.57 -4.73 -0.21
CA SER A 107 11.43 -3.52 -1.03
C SER A 107 10.01 -3.45 -1.56
N ILE A 108 9.42 -2.26 -1.45
CA ILE A 108 8.11 -1.92 -2.00
C ILE A 108 8.31 -0.74 -2.95
N ARG A 109 7.65 -0.78 -4.10
CA ARG A 109 7.57 0.37 -4.99
C ARG A 109 6.18 0.56 -5.55
N VAL A 110 5.75 1.82 -5.62
CA VAL A 110 4.60 2.24 -6.41
C VAL A 110 5.15 2.63 -7.78
N VAL A 111 4.71 1.95 -8.84
CA VAL A 111 5.16 2.24 -10.21
C VAL A 111 4.20 3.17 -10.95
N ASN A 112 2.97 3.28 -10.46
CA ASN A 112 1.98 4.18 -11.01
C ASN A 112 0.85 4.44 -10.01
N ALA A 113 0.08 5.49 -10.25
CA ALA A 113 -1.16 5.71 -9.53
C ALA A 113 -2.15 6.50 -10.38
N TYR A 114 -3.42 6.23 -10.16
CA TYR A 114 -4.53 6.86 -10.87
C TYR A 114 -5.48 7.49 -9.87
N VAL A 115 -5.81 8.76 -10.09
CA VAL A 115 -6.86 9.46 -9.35
C VAL A 115 -8.11 9.47 -10.21
N TYR A 116 -9.21 8.96 -9.67
CA TYR A 116 -10.49 8.89 -10.35
C TYR A 116 -11.48 9.88 -9.75
N GLY A 117 -12.56 10.16 -10.48
CA GLY A 117 -13.69 10.92 -9.99
C GLY A 117 -14.02 12.12 -10.86
N THR A 118 -14.60 13.14 -10.23
CA THR A 118 -14.99 14.39 -10.89
C THR A 118 -14.61 15.58 -10.02
N GLY A 119 -14.80 16.80 -10.53
CA GLY A 119 -14.51 18.02 -9.78
C GLY A 119 -13.03 18.14 -9.45
N MET A 120 -12.70 18.27 -8.16
CA MET A 120 -11.32 18.41 -7.70
C MET A 120 -10.46 17.16 -7.96
N CYS A 121 -11.05 15.97 -8.05
CA CYS A 121 -10.26 14.76 -8.30
C CYS A 121 -9.58 14.78 -9.67
N ASN A 122 -10.21 15.42 -10.67
CA ASN A 122 -9.64 15.54 -12.01
C ASN A 122 -8.50 16.58 -12.09
N SER A 123 -8.35 17.42 -11.07
CA SER A 123 -7.24 18.37 -11.00
C SER A 123 -6.07 17.84 -10.17
N ILE A 124 -6.23 16.73 -9.45
CA ILE A 124 -5.17 16.08 -8.70
C ILE A 124 -4.41 15.13 -9.62
N SER A 125 -3.08 15.28 -9.65
CA SER A 125 -2.19 14.34 -10.33
C SER A 125 -1.16 13.79 -9.34
N LEU A 126 -0.88 12.50 -9.44
CA LEU A 126 0.23 11.85 -8.73
C LEU A 126 1.31 11.53 -9.77
N SER A 127 2.57 11.89 -9.50
CA SER A 127 3.67 11.81 -10.47
C SER A 127 5.01 11.46 -9.80
N ASN A 128 6.09 11.46 -10.60
CA ASN A 128 7.46 11.12 -10.16
C ASN A 128 7.63 9.67 -9.70
N PHE A 129 6.96 8.74 -10.39
CA PHE A 129 7.13 7.31 -10.17
C PHE A 129 8.50 6.81 -10.68
N PRO A 130 9.06 5.76 -10.08
CA PRO A 130 8.53 5.01 -8.94
C PRO A 130 8.72 5.69 -7.57
N TRP A 131 7.73 5.51 -6.71
CA TRP A 131 7.85 5.83 -5.29
C TRP A 131 8.36 4.62 -4.54
N TYR A 132 9.25 4.82 -3.58
CA TYR A 132 9.93 3.74 -2.87
C TYR A 132 9.66 3.78 -1.38
N ALA A 133 9.42 2.61 -0.79
CA ALA A 133 9.42 2.46 0.66
C ALA A 133 10.87 2.36 1.18
N SER A 134 11.17 3.02 2.30
CA SER A 134 12.46 2.95 2.99
C SER A 134 12.32 3.24 4.49
N ASP A 135 13.19 2.64 5.31
CA ASP A 135 13.36 3.06 6.72
C ASP A 135 14.14 4.38 6.87
N THR A 136 14.68 4.89 5.76
CA THR A 136 15.44 6.14 5.72
C THR A 136 14.68 7.22 4.97
N THR A 137 15.30 8.39 4.84
CA THR A 137 14.79 9.50 4.03
C THR A 137 15.42 9.55 2.63
N SER A 138 16.07 8.45 2.20
CA SER A 138 16.69 8.33 0.88
C SER A 138 15.96 7.28 0.04
N PHE A 139 15.50 7.67 -1.14
CA PHE A 139 14.55 6.89 -1.93
C PHE A 139 15.12 6.53 -3.31
N SER A 140 15.39 5.25 -3.54
CA SER A 140 15.95 4.74 -4.78
C SER A 140 15.52 3.29 -5.05
N SER A 141 15.95 2.73 -6.17
CA SER A 141 15.68 1.32 -6.52
C SER A 141 16.29 0.29 -5.56
N THR A 142 17.20 0.72 -4.68
CA THR A 142 17.82 -0.10 -3.64
C THR A 142 17.20 0.13 -2.26
N SER A 143 16.22 1.03 -2.12
CA SER A 143 15.53 1.25 -0.86
C SER A 143 14.81 -0.02 -0.39
N SER A 144 14.87 -0.25 0.90
CA SER A 144 14.22 -1.36 1.58
C SER A 144 13.75 -0.94 2.96
N VAL A 145 12.84 -1.76 3.46
CA VAL A 145 12.28 -1.79 4.80
C VAL A 145 12.85 -3.05 5.44
N ASP A 146 13.60 -2.89 6.51
CA ASP A 146 14.11 -3.99 7.31
C ASP A 146 12.94 -4.63 8.08
N GLY A 147 13.14 -5.85 8.61
CA GLY A 147 12.13 -6.50 9.44
C GLY A 147 11.82 -5.68 10.69
N ALA A 148 10.75 -6.01 11.42
CA ALA A 148 10.39 -5.23 12.60
C ALA A 148 11.47 -5.36 13.69
N GLY A 149 12.22 -4.29 13.99
CA GLY A 149 13.19 -4.26 15.10
C GLY A 149 12.58 -4.31 16.51
N ASN A 150 11.31 -4.72 16.63
CA ASN A 150 10.46 -4.79 17.81
C ASN A 150 9.69 -6.14 17.74
N PRO A 151 9.27 -6.80 18.84
CA PRO A 151 8.91 -8.23 18.88
C PRO A 151 7.53 -8.56 18.30
N GLY A 152 7.12 -7.83 17.27
CA GLY A 152 5.95 -8.06 16.48
C GLY A 152 6.35 -7.98 15.02
N ASP A 153 7.13 -8.96 14.57
CA ASP A 153 7.04 -9.36 13.17
C ASP A 153 5.56 -9.61 12.87
N ILE A 154 5.12 -9.33 11.64
CA ILE A 154 3.69 -9.18 11.31
C ILE A 154 2.96 -10.55 11.37
N HIS A 155 3.64 -11.56 11.90
CA HIS A 155 3.14 -12.86 12.29
C HIS A 155 3.25 -13.11 13.82
N PRO A 156 2.23 -13.69 14.50
CA PRO A 156 1.00 -14.24 13.96
C PRO A 156 0.11 -13.20 13.33
N GLN A 157 -0.60 -13.61 12.25
CA GLN A 157 -1.61 -12.80 11.57
C GLN A 157 -2.48 -12.12 12.63
N GLY A 158 -2.23 -10.83 12.91
CA GLY A 158 -3.22 -10.02 13.59
C GLY A 158 -2.90 -9.01 14.66
N THR A 159 -1.66 -8.77 15.08
CA THR A 159 -1.46 -7.74 16.12
C THR A 159 -0.34 -6.72 15.88
N GLY A 160 0.52 -6.94 14.89
CA GLY A 160 1.64 -6.04 14.56
C GLY A 160 1.41 -5.21 13.28
N PHE A 161 2.29 -4.24 13.08
CA PHE A 161 2.48 -3.52 11.82
C PHE A 161 3.96 -3.20 11.66
N THR A 162 4.42 -3.07 10.42
CA THR A 162 5.70 -2.42 10.14
C THR A 162 5.48 -0.98 9.71
N ASN A 163 6.42 -0.11 10.05
CA ASN A 163 6.44 1.28 9.63
C ASN A 163 7.55 1.49 8.61
N PHE A 164 7.32 2.36 7.65
CA PHE A 164 8.34 2.85 6.74
C PHE A 164 7.97 4.24 6.22
N ASN A 165 8.93 4.88 5.54
CA ASN A 165 8.70 6.10 4.79
C ASN A 165 8.42 5.77 3.34
N LEU A 166 7.46 6.46 2.71
CA LEU A 166 7.22 6.38 1.28
C LEU A 166 7.73 7.67 0.64
N GLY A 167 8.66 7.59 -0.31
CA GLY A 167 9.27 8.78 -0.90
C GLY A 167 9.25 8.84 -2.42
N ASN A 168 9.78 9.95 -2.96
CA ASN A 168 9.63 10.41 -4.35
C ASN A 168 8.22 10.87 -4.71
N LEU A 169 7.38 11.20 -3.72
CA LEU A 169 6.03 11.68 -3.99
C LEU A 169 6.07 13.02 -4.69
N GLU A 170 5.23 13.16 -5.72
CA GLU A 170 4.89 14.42 -6.33
C GLU A 170 3.38 14.48 -6.49
N VAL A 171 2.76 15.50 -5.89
CA VAL A 171 1.33 15.78 -5.96
C VAL A 171 1.15 17.09 -6.71
N GLY A 172 0.40 17.04 -7.80
CA GLY A 172 0.00 18.19 -8.58
C GLY A 172 -1.47 18.57 -8.35
N LEU A 173 -1.74 19.86 -8.43
CA LEU A 173 -3.08 20.45 -8.47
C LEU A 173 -3.19 21.39 -9.67
N PHE A 174 -4.24 21.24 -10.47
CA PHE A 174 -4.51 22.08 -11.65
C PHE A 174 -3.33 22.10 -12.64
N GLY A 175 -2.66 20.97 -12.81
CA GLY A 175 -1.52 20.82 -13.73
C GLY A 175 -0.21 21.41 -13.22
N SER A 176 -0.13 21.86 -11.96
CA SER A 176 1.11 22.33 -11.34
C SER A 176 1.47 21.47 -10.14
N VAL A 177 2.74 21.13 -9.98
CA VAL A 177 3.25 20.45 -8.79
C VAL A 177 3.11 21.38 -7.58
N VAL A 178 2.44 20.91 -6.53
CA VAL A 178 2.23 21.67 -5.30
C VAL A 178 2.97 21.08 -4.10
N CYS A 179 3.24 19.78 -4.12
CA CYS A 179 3.93 19.10 -3.04
C CYS A 179 4.87 18.05 -3.59
N THR A 180 6.11 18.04 -3.08
CA THR A 180 7.13 17.05 -3.41
C THR A 180 7.83 16.63 -2.12
N GLY A 181 8.10 15.34 -1.95
CA GLY A 181 8.82 14.85 -0.79
C GLY A 181 8.54 13.39 -0.49
N TYR A 182 8.38 13.10 0.81
CA TYR A 182 8.08 11.77 1.32
C TYR A 182 7.06 11.87 2.45
N ILE A 183 6.39 10.76 2.74
CA ILE A 183 5.49 10.58 3.87
C ILE A 183 6.17 9.67 4.88
N GLU A 184 6.19 10.09 6.14
CA GLU A 184 6.69 9.29 7.27
C GLU A 184 5.60 8.40 7.86
N ASP A 185 6.02 7.32 8.52
CA ASP A 185 5.17 6.44 9.33
C ASP A 185 4.01 5.79 8.56
N VAL A 186 4.23 5.43 7.29
CA VAL A 186 3.31 4.56 6.54
C VAL A 186 3.34 3.18 7.18
N LYS A 187 2.16 2.67 7.56
CA LYS A 187 2.04 1.40 8.29
C LYS A 187 1.53 0.32 7.37
N PHE A 188 2.19 -0.83 7.34
CA PHE A 188 1.69 -2.03 6.67
C PHE A 188 1.20 -3.06 7.67
N TYR A 189 0.01 -3.59 7.41
CA TYR A 189 -0.65 -4.63 8.18
C TYR A 189 -0.91 -5.83 7.29
N ASN A 190 -0.51 -7.02 7.75
CA ASN A 190 -0.98 -8.26 7.14
C ASN A 190 -2.50 -8.38 7.27
N GLY A 191 -3.09 -9.17 6.38
CA GLY A 191 -4.47 -9.60 6.50
C GLY A 191 -4.74 -10.35 7.81
N ASN A 192 -5.75 -9.94 8.57
CA ASN A 192 -6.20 -10.66 9.77
C ASN A 192 -7.73 -10.65 9.96
N PRO A 193 -8.38 -11.84 10.04
CA PRO A 193 -7.83 -13.18 9.72
C PRO A 193 -7.33 -13.21 8.27
N ALA A 194 -6.60 -14.26 7.82
CA ALA A 194 -6.12 -14.42 6.43
C ALA A 194 -7.16 -14.16 5.31
N SER A 195 -8.44 -14.15 5.67
CA SER A 195 -9.59 -13.80 4.83
C SER A 195 -9.82 -12.29 4.66
N THR A 196 -9.10 -11.46 5.40
CA THR A 196 -9.13 -9.99 5.34
C THR A 196 -7.90 -9.54 4.55
N PRO A 197 -8.04 -8.63 3.57
CA PRO A 197 -6.91 -8.13 2.81
C PRO A 197 -5.89 -7.39 3.68
N SER A 198 -4.60 -7.49 3.34
CA SER A 198 -3.56 -6.62 3.85
C SER A 198 -3.85 -5.14 3.56
N SER A 199 -3.26 -4.25 4.34
CA SER A 199 -3.52 -2.83 4.20
C SER A 199 -2.32 -1.95 4.50
N PHE A 200 -2.29 -0.78 3.85
CA PHE A 200 -1.34 0.29 4.13
C PHE A 200 -2.09 1.50 4.66
N LEU A 201 -1.80 1.89 5.90
CA LEU A 201 -2.31 3.10 6.50
C LEU A 201 -1.34 4.25 6.24
N ILE A 202 -1.84 5.27 5.55
CA ILE A 202 -1.17 6.54 5.35
C ILE A 202 -2.00 7.58 6.10
N ASP A 203 -1.44 8.27 7.08
CA ASP A 203 -2.13 9.34 7.81
C ASP A 203 -1.12 10.37 8.30
N ASN A 204 -0.58 11.14 7.36
CA ASN A 204 0.49 12.09 7.66
C ASN A 204 0.61 13.16 6.56
N ASN A 205 1.53 14.11 6.74
CA ASN A 205 1.87 15.11 5.74
C ASN A 205 3.04 14.65 4.88
N ILE A 206 3.10 15.15 3.64
CA ILE A 206 4.32 15.13 2.84
C ILE A 206 5.33 16.08 3.50
N VAL A 207 6.44 15.54 4.00
CA VAL A 207 7.45 16.26 4.78
C VAL A 207 7.94 17.48 4.03
N GLY A 208 7.98 18.62 4.74
CA GLY A 208 8.40 19.91 4.19
C GLY A 208 7.31 20.64 3.40
N THR A 209 6.08 20.12 3.36
CA THR A 209 4.96 20.71 2.61
C THR A 209 3.70 20.86 3.47
N ALA A 210 2.68 21.51 2.92
CA ALA A 210 1.35 21.62 3.52
C ALA A 210 0.36 20.54 3.03
N CYS A 211 0.82 19.54 2.27
CA CYS A 211 -0.03 18.46 1.79
C CYS A 211 -0.20 17.38 2.86
N GLY A 212 -1.39 17.30 3.44
CA GLY A 212 -1.84 16.18 4.25
C GLY A 212 -2.44 15.08 3.39
N VAL A 213 -2.09 13.83 3.68
CA VAL A 213 -2.55 12.64 2.97
C VAL A 213 -3.05 11.64 4.01
N SER A 214 -4.33 11.27 3.90
CA SER A 214 -4.94 10.24 4.75
C SER A 214 -5.65 9.21 3.89
N SER A 215 -5.35 7.93 4.11
CA SER A 215 -5.90 6.81 3.37
C SER A 215 -5.60 5.47 4.05
N THR A 216 -6.49 4.50 3.84
CA THR A 216 -6.18 3.09 4.07
C THR A 216 -6.26 2.35 2.73
N LEU A 217 -5.10 2.07 2.17
CA LEU A 217 -4.93 1.28 0.96
C LEU A 217 -5.18 -0.18 1.27
N LYS A 218 -5.96 -0.85 0.43
CA LYS A 218 -6.21 -2.28 0.55
C LYS A 218 -5.92 -2.97 -0.78
N THR A 219 -5.37 -4.17 -0.69
CA THR A 219 -5.23 -5.05 -1.86
C THR A 219 -6.61 -5.40 -2.43
N ILE A 220 -6.70 -5.54 -3.75
CA ILE A 220 -7.92 -6.03 -4.39
C ILE A 220 -8.14 -7.50 -3.98
N ALA A 221 -9.42 -7.90 -3.90
CA ALA A 221 -9.80 -9.27 -3.58
C ALA A 221 -8.99 -10.28 -4.43
N HIS A 222 -8.40 -11.26 -3.74
CA HIS A 222 -7.56 -12.32 -4.30
C HIS A 222 -6.19 -11.88 -4.84
N GLN A 223 -5.79 -10.62 -4.70
CA GLN A 223 -4.45 -10.12 -5.01
C GLN A 223 -3.76 -9.60 -3.74
N ASP A 224 -3.79 -10.40 -2.69
CA ASP A 224 -3.27 -10.02 -1.38
C ASP A 224 -1.77 -10.33 -1.21
N ILE A 225 -1.15 -9.66 -0.23
CA ILE A 225 0.24 -9.86 0.16
C ILE A 225 0.33 -9.91 1.68
N ASN A 226 1.00 -10.94 2.19
CA ASN A 226 1.44 -10.97 3.57
C ASN A 226 2.95 -11.08 3.63
N VAL A 227 3.52 -10.63 4.74
CA VAL A 227 4.95 -10.79 5.03
C VAL A 227 5.11 -11.53 6.34
N TRP A 228 6.12 -12.37 6.39
CA TRP A 228 6.59 -13.03 7.60
C TRP A 228 7.97 -12.51 7.88
#